data_AF-A0AAD9JD41-F1
#
_entry.id   AF-A0AAD9JD41-F1
#
_cell.length_a   1.000
_cell.length_b   1.000
_cell.length_c   1.000
_cell.angle_alpha   90.00
_cell.angle_beta   90.00
_cell.angle_gamma   90.00
#
_symmetry.space_group_name_H-M   'P 1'
#
loop_
_entity.id
_entity.type
_entity.pdbx_description
1 polymer ?
#
loop_
_entity_poly.entity_id
_entity_poly.type
_entity_poly.pdbx_seq_one_letter_code
_entity_poly.pdbx_strand_id
1 'polypeptide(L)'
;MPCFRIAQVASCRMSANVANGDGLTAGLDETQIKLLEEECILIDNDDNNIGSASKKTCHLLENINKGMLHRAFSVFLFNPEGELLLQQRSDAKITYPGDLHKSF
;
A
#
# COMPACT_ATOMS: atom_id res chain seq x y z
N MET A 1 -8.93 11.05 25.57
CA MET A 1 -7.65 10.50 25.04
C MET A 1 -8.02 9.56 23.91
N PRO A 2 -7.74 9.89 22.62
CA PRO A 2 -8.03 8.97 21.53
C PRO A 2 -7.18 7.69 21.71
N CYS A 3 -7.85 6.54 21.78
CA CYS A 3 -7.20 5.25 21.95
C CYS A 3 -6.69 4.79 20.58
N PHE A 4 -5.44 5.13 20.25
CA PHE A 4 -4.78 4.57 19.08
C PHE A 4 -4.49 3.09 19.34
N ARG A 5 -5.09 2.20 18.54
CA ARG A 5 -4.68 0.79 18.48
C ARG A 5 -4.01 0.55 17.13
N ILE A 6 -2.68 0.42 17.13
CA ILE A 6 -1.96 -0.12 15.98
C ILE A 6 -2.33 -1.60 15.91
N ALA A 7 -2.95 -2.03 14.81
CA ALA A 7 -3.23 -3.43 14.60
C ALA A 7 -2.50 -3.92 13.34
N GLN A 8 -1.54 -4.81 13.60
CA GLN A 8 -0.93 -5.75 12.67
C GLN A 8 0.09 -5.17 11.68
N VAL A 9 1.36 -5.53 11.91
CA VAL A 9 2.35 -5.65 10.83
C VAL A 9 1.91 -6.84 10.00
N ALA A 10 1.68 -6.62 8.70
CA ALA A 10 1.22 -7.68 7.80
C ALA A 10 2.10 -7.73 6.55
N SER A 11 2.34 -8.95 6.07
CA SER A 11 2.92 -9.16 4.75
C SER A 11 1.88 -8.80 3.68
N CYS A 12 2.19 -7.80 2.86
CA CYS A 12 1.27 -7.26 1.88
C CYS A 12 1.44 -7.94 0.51
N ARG A 13 0.37 -8.57 0.01
CA ARG A 13 0.24 -9.04 -1.39
C ARG A 13 -0.83 -8.23 -2.11
N MET A 14 -0.62 -6.91 -2.23
CA MET A 14 -1.56 -6.03 -2.92
C MET A 14 -1.12 -5.80 -4.36
N SER A 15 -1.95 -6.23 -5.31
CA SER A 15 -1.72 -5.96 -6.73
C SER A 15 -2.31 -4.62 -7.11
N ALA A 16 -1.47 -3.73 -7.63
CA ALA A 16 -1.94 -2.65 -8.47
C ALA A 16 -2.25 -3.23 -9.87
N ASN A 17 -3.28 -2.71 -10.53
CA ASN A 17 -3.56 -3.03 -11.93
C ASN A 17 -2.55 -2.28 -12.81
N VAL A 18 -1.27 -2.69 -12.74
CA VAL A 18 -0.17 -2.06 -13.47
C VAL A 18 0.06 -2.84 -14.75
N ALA A 19 -0.50 -2.33 -15.84
CA ALA A 19 -0.14 -2.80 -17.17
C ALA A 19 1.34 -2.50 -17.44
N ASN A 20 2.10 -3.50 -17.91
CA ASN A 20 3.46 -3.32 -18.41
C ASN A 20 3.40 -2.48 -19.70
N GLY A 21 3.66 -1.17 -19.60
CA GLY A 21 3.77 -0.27 -20.76
C GLY A 21 4.09 1.18 -20.39
N ASP A 22 4.90 1.84 -21.22
CA ASP A 22 5.40 3.23 -21.07
C ASP A 22 4.31 4.34 -21.02
N GLY A 23 3.02 4.00 -21.03
CA GLY A 23 1.90 4.93 -20.84
C GLY A 23 1.52 5.20 -19.37
N LEU A 24 2.32 4.69 -18.43
CA LEU A 24 2.02 4.58 -17.00
C LEU A 24 1.84 5.92 -16.24
N THR A 25 2.35 7.03 -16.78
CA THR A 25 2.28 8.36 -16.16
C THR A 25 1.30 9.30 -16.86
N ALA A 26 0.65 8.86 -17.94
CA ALA A 26 -0.27 9.68 -18.71
C ALA A 26 -1.57 9.92 -17.91
N GLY A 27 -1.59 10.99 -17.13
CA GLY A 27 -2.74 11.41 -16.30
C GLY A 27 -2.57 11.19 -14.80
N LEU A 28 -1.40 10.71 -14.33
CA LEU A 28 -1.10 10.68 -12.90
C LEU A 28 -0.53 12.04 -12.45
N ASP A 29 -1.01 12.53 -11.33
CA ASP A 29 -0.45 13.73 -10.70
C ASP A 29 1.03 13.51 -10.33
N GLU A 30 1.85 14.56 -10.45
CA GLU A 30 3.29 14.49 -10.23
C GLU A 30 3.65 13.97 -8.83
N THR A 31 2.78 14.21 -7.84
CA THR A 31 2.94 13.66 -6.49
C THR A 31 2.77 12.15 -6.45
N GLN A 32 1.85 11.55 -7.21
CA GLN A 32 1.67 10.09 -7.25
C GLN A 32 2.87 9.39 -7.89
N ILE A 33 3.48 10.01 -8.90
CA ILE A 33 4.68 9.47 -9.56
C ILE A 33 5.85 9.41 -8.56
N LYS A 34 6.07 10.47 -7.77
CA LYS A 34 7.09 10.47 -6.72
C LYS A 34 6.83 9.42 -5.64
N LEU A 35 5.57 9.22 -5.25
CA LEU A 35 5.20 8.20 -4.25
C LEU A 35 5.43 6.77 -4.74
N LEU A 36 5.49 6.52 -6.05
CA LEU A 36 5.82 5.20 -6.59
C LEU A 36 7.31 4.85 -6.47
N GLU A 37 8.17 5.87 -6.35
CA GLU A 37 9.61 5.72 -6.19
C GLU A 37 10.02 5.45 -4.73
N GLU A 38 9.09 5.56 -3.78
CA GLU A 38 9.34 5.24 -2.37
C GLU A 38 9.85 3.81 -2.19
N GLU A 39 10.91 3.63 -1.41
CA GLU A 39 11.48 2.34 -1.08
C GLU A 39 10.63 1.60 -0.04
N CYS A 40 10.22 0.38 -0.37
CA CYS A 40 9.50 -0.53 0.50
C CYS A 40 10.46 -1.60 1.05
N ILE A 41 10.23 -2.04 2.29
CA ILE A 41 11.03 -3.10 2.92
C ILE A 41 10.54 -4.45 2.41
N LEU A 42 11.42 -5.21 1.75
CA LEU A 42 11.12 -6.56 1.29
C LEU A 42 11.28 -7.55 2.43
N ILE A 43 10.37 -8.53 2.47
CA ILE A 43 10.36 -9.55 3.50
C ILE A 43 10.23 -10.96 2.91
N ASP A 44 10.67 -11.97 3.66
CA ASP A 44 10.30 -13.36 3.43
C ASP A 44 8.96 -13.71 4.08
N ASN A 45 8.57 -14.99 4.04
CA ASN A 45 7.30 -15.44 4.63
C ASN A 45 7.30 -15.43 6.17
N ASP A 46 8.46 -15.30 6.80
CA ASP A 46 8.65 -15.27 8.24
C ASP A 46 8.83 -13.83 8.76
N ASP A 47 8.52 -12.82 7.93
CA ASP A 47 8.68 -11.38 8.21
C ASP A 47 10.14 -10.97 8.50
N ASN A 48 11.12 -11.69 7.96
CA ASN A 48 12.52 -11.25 8.01
C ASN A 48 12.81 -10.29 6.86
N ASN A 49 13.57 -9.23 7.14
CA ASN A 49 14.02 -8.30 6.11
C ASN A 49 15.00 -8.98 5.14
N ILE A 50 14.68 -8.98 3.85
CA ILE A 50 15.53 -9.52 2.78
C ILE A 50 16.07 -8.46 1.82
N GLY A 51 15.70 -7.18 2.01
CA GLY A 51 16.15 -6.06 1.17
C GLY A 51 15.12 -4.95 1.05
N SER A 52 15.21 -4.18 -0.03
CA SER A 52 14.26 -3.12 -0.35
C SER A 52 14.02 -3.03 -1.86
N ALA A 53 12.86 -2.51 -2.24
CA ALA A 53 12.54 -2.19 -3.63
C ALA A 53 11.49 -1.08 -3.70
N SER A 54 11.48 -0.34 -4.82
CA SER A 54 10.47 0.69 -5.06
C SER A 54 9.04 0.15 -4.91
N LYS A 55 8.14 1.01 -4.45
CA LYS A 55 6.71 0.73 -4.33
C LYS A 55 6.11 0.28 -5.64
N LYS A 56 6.51 0.91 -6.76
CA LYS A 56 6.13 0.46 -8.11
C LYS A 56 6.46 -1.02 -8.29
N THR A 57 7.71 -1.41 -8.08
CA THR A 57 8.18 -2.79 -8.24
C THR A 57 7.40 -3.77 -7.36
N CYS A 58 7.17 -3.41 -6.10
CA CYS A 58 6.47 -4.26 -5.13
C CYS A 58 5.00 -4.52 -5.47
N HIS A 59 4.34 -3.58 -6.17
CA HIS A 59 2.92 -3.66 -6.49
C HIS A 59 2.64 -4.15 -7.93
N LEU A 60 3.68 -4.50 -8.70
CA LEU A 60 3.52 -5.15 -10.01
C LEU A 60 3.00 -6.58 -9.83
N LEU A 61 1.92 -6.93 -10.53
CA LEU A 61 1.32 -8.26 -10.49
C LEU A 61 2.32 -9.37 -10.87
N GLU A 62 3.21 -9.10 -11.83
CA GLU A 62 4.28 -10.02 -12.22
C GLU A 62 5.19 -10.40 -11.03
N ASN A 63 5.59 -9.42 -10.21
CA ASN A 63 6.48 -9.65 -9.08
C ASN A 63 5.77 -10.31 -7.90
N ILE A 64 4.51 -9.94 -7.68
CA ILE A 64 3.66 -10.58 -6.66
C ILE A 64 3.46 -12.06 -6.99
N ASN A 65 3.20 -12.39 -8.25
CA ASN A 65 3.07 -13.78 -8.71
C ASN A 65 4.38 -14.57 -8.59
N LYS A 66 5.53 -13.89 -8.63
CA LYS A 66 6.85 -14.49 -8.32
C LYS A 66 7.13 -14.60 -6.81
N GLY A 67 6.21 -14.18 -5.95
CA GLY A 67 6.32 -14.30 -4.50
C GLY A 67 6.96 -13.11 -3.80
N MET A 68 7.07 -11.94 -4.45
CA MET A 68 7.59 -10.72 -3.82
C MET A 68 6.63 -10.23 -2.73
N LEU A 69 7.18 -9.97 -1.54
CA LEU A 69 6.45 -9.47 -0.38
C LEU A 69 7.14 -8.21 0.14
N HIS A 70 6.34 -7.26 0.60
CA HIS A 70 6.82 -6.11 1.33
C HIS A 70 6.03 -5.92 2.62
N ARG A 71 6.69 -5.35 3.62
CA ARG A 71 6.08 -5.05 4.91
C ARG A 71 5.12 -3.87 4.78
N ALA A 72 3.92 -4.02 5.33
CA ALA A 72 2.94 -2.94 5.49
C ALA A 72 2.40 -2.93 6.92
N PHE A 73 1.78 -1.81 7.29
CA PHE A 73 1.09 -1.66 8.57
C PHE A 73 -0.33 -1.16 8.35
N SER A 74 -1.21 -1.41 9.31
CA SER A 74 -2.56 -0.85 9.32
C SER A 74 -2.84 -0.15 10.64
N VAL A 75 -3.49 1.01 10.57
CA VAL A 75 -3.85 1.80 11.76
C VAL A 75 -5.36 1.91 11.83
N PHE A 76 -5.93 1.47 12.96
CA PHE A 76 -7.36 1.59 13.22
C PHE A 76 -7.56 2.67 14.28
N LEU A 77 -8.18 3.78 13.88
CA LEU A 77 -8.45 4.92 14.76
C LEU A 77 -9.90 4.89 15.22
N PHE A 78 -10.12 4.88 16.53
CA PHE A 78 -11.45 4.94 17.13
C PHE A 78 -11.64 6.27 17.88
N ASN A 79 -12.82 6.88 17.74
CA ASN A 79 -13.21 8.01 18.58
C ASN A 79 -13.61 7.53 20.00
N PRO A 80 -13.80 8.43 20.98
CA PRO A 80 -14.24 8.06 22.33
C PRO A 80 -15.56 7.27 22.39
N GLU A 81 -16.41 7.42 21.36
CA GLU A 81 -17.69 6.73 21.20
C GLU A 81 -17.53 5.30 20.63
N GLY A 82 -16.31 4.90 20.26
CA GLY A 82 -15.99 3.57 19.73
C GLY A 82 -16.22 3.40 18.22
N GLU A 83 -16.44 4.49 17.50
CA GLU A 83 -16.64 4.49 16.05
C GLU A 83 -15.29 4.50 15.33
N LEU A 84 -15.17 3.70 14.27
CA LEU A 84 -13.95 3.57 13.46
C LEU A 84 -13.89 4.68 12.40
N LEU A 85 -12.77 5.41 12.35
CA LEU A 85 -12.47 6.30 11.24
C LEU A 85 -12.21 5.48 9.97
N LEU A 86 -13.05 5.68 8.95
CA LEU A 86 -12.88 5.10 7.62
C LEU A 86 -12.38 6.18 6.67
N GLN A 87 -11.43 5.83 5.79
CA GLN A 87 -10.95 6.73 4.76
C GLN A 87 -11.48 6.29 3.40
N GLN A 88 -12.14 7.18 2.68
CA GLN A 88 -12.38 6.97 1.25
C GLN A 88 -11.13 7.37 0.47
N ARG A 89 -10.60 6.45 -0.32
CA ARG A 89 -9.40 6.70 -1.14
C ARG A 89 -9.76 7.61 -2.31
N SER A 90 -8.86 8.53 -2.65
CA SER A 90 -8.97 9.36 -3.85
C SER A 90 -9.00 8.48 -5.11
N ASP A 91 -9.75 8.91 -6.11
CA ASP A 91 -9.81 8.27 -7.42
C ASP A 91 -8.47 8.30 -8.16
N ALA A 92 -7.53 9.15 -7.74
CA ALA A 92 -6.19 9.26 -8.31
C ALA A 92 -5.20 8.18 -7.79
N LYS A 93 -5.63 7.27 -6.90
CA LYS A 93 -4.76 6.22 -6.36
C LYS A 93 -4.64 5.05 -7.33
N ILE A 94 -3.40 4.61 -7.55
CA ILE A 94 -3.04 3.53 -8.50
C ILE A 94 -3.57 2.16 -8.03
N THR A 95 -3.61 1.94 -6.71
CA THR A 95 -4.27 0.79 -6.08
C THR A 95 -5.60 1.23 -5.47
N TYR A 96 -6.70 0.62 -5.92
CA TYR A 96 -8.05 0.76 -5.35
C TYR A 96 -8.55 2.22 -5.29
N PRO A 97 -8.80 2.87 -6.43
CA PRO A 97 -9.41 4.20 -6.48
C PRO A 97 -10.89 4.13 -6.02
N GLY A 98 -11.32 5.09 -5.20
CA GLY A 98 -12.71 5.21 -4.73
C GLY A 98 -13.13 4.28 -3.59
N ASP A 99 -12.28 3.32 -3.21
CA ASP A 99 -12.61 2.31 -2.18
C ASP A 99 -12.55 2.88 -0.75
N LEU A 100 -13.48 2.42 0.08
CA LEU A 100 -13.51 2.69 1.51
C LEU A 100 -12.49 1.78 2.22
N HIS A 101 -11.40 2.38 2.70
CA HIS A 101 -10.26 1.67 3.24
C HIS A 101 -10.08 1.95 4.74
N LYS A 102 -9.65 0.91 5.47
CA LYS A 102 -9.47 0.94 6.94
C LYS A 102 -8.02 1.24 7.36
N SER A 103 -7.11 1.46 6.42
CA SER A 103 -5.67 1.58 6.66
C SER A 103 -5.03 2.57 5.69
N PHE A 104 -3.88 3.13 6.05
CA PHE A 104 -2.99 3.84 5.13
C PHE A 104 -1.95 2.88 4.57
#